data_AF-A0A0Q7B948-F1
#
_entry.id   AF-A0A0Q7B948-F1
#
_cell.length_a   1.000
_cell.length_b   1.000
_cell.length_c   1.000
_cell.angle_alpha   90.00
_cell.angle_beta   90.00
_cell.angle_gamma   90.00
#
_symmetry.space_group_name_H-M   'P 1'
#
loop_
_entity.id
_entity.type
_entity.pdbx_description
1 polymer ?
#
loop_
_entity_poly.entity_id
_entity_poly.type
_entity_poly.pdbx_seq_one_letter_code
_entity_poly.pdbx_strand_id
1 'polypeptide(L)'
;MSKQLLSSLALAAACAAHAQIDTRAVPAQPRASGLPAHWQHGVFMEIFVRGYRDSDGDGVGDLRGLTSRLDYLKTLGISGIWLMPITASSDHDHGYATTDFRAIEPQYGTLADFDELIREAHKRGIGIVMDYVINHASYQFPPFQQAVADRASPWRSWFVWNTDPGPGWDIWGKYPWYDAAKQPWTWTGLLKDMPPITPGSPDIFFGTFGPHMPDFNMRNPAVVQYHEDSMRFWLNRGLDGYRLDAVPHLIENNAQDWNDQPESRALTKRFQDLIKSYPSRYVVCEATAEPIAYGDPGLCGGAFAFNQNYEIVKAAKGDAAALQKVADYYRTMAPTMATFLHNHDIFTGQRLWDQLRGDEARYRLAAASYLLLPGTPFVYYGEEIGQAGIDGRGAEDDAPLRSPMSWTPAGGFSTNTQPFRPLSLNRSLHNAENQQRDAGSLFNFYRELIALRRASPALTLGRYEADKVEGPVWSFQRVHGKQRSLVAINYGDQPASITVAGARAATAYPRGAATPKADAQGQLRITLPALSVRVYTLN
;
A
#
# COMPACT_ATOMS: atom_id res chain seq x y z
N MET A 1 -56.40 12.56 52.95
CA MET A 1 -54.98 12.49 53.36
C MET A 1 -54.42 11.16 52.89
N SER A 2 -53.20 11.16 52.36
CA SER A 2 -52.43 10.03 51.80
C SER A 2 -52.68 9.71 50.32
N LYS A 3 -51.67 10.09 49.50
CA LYS A 3 -51.08 9.38 48.34
C LYS A 3 -50.45 10.39 47.36
N GLN A 4 -49.37 11.03 47.79
CA GLN A 4 -48.40 11.71 46.93
C GLN A 4 -47.02 11.49 47.56
N LEU A 5 -46.27 10.52 47.03
CA LEU A 5 -44.84 10.28 47.21
C LEU A 5 -44.61 8.82 46.84
N LEU A 6 -44.18 8.54 45.60
CA LEU A 6 -43.45 7.35 45.13
C LEU A 6 -43.59 7.23 43.59
N SER A 7 -43.03 8.18 42.84
CA SER A 7 -42.89 8.04 41.38
C SER A 7 -41.87 9.02 40.81
N SER A 8 -40.68 9.07 41.40
CA SER A 8 -39.55 9.84 40.86
C SER A 8 -38.21 9.24 41.29
N LEU A 9 -37.96 7.98 40.90
CA LEU A 9 -36.66 7.32 40.99
C LEU A 9 -36.63 6.10 40.06
N ALA A 10 -36.79 6.33 38.75
CA ALA A 10 -36.63 5.28 37.74
C ALA A 10 -36.21 5.84 36.36
N LEU A 11 -35.42 6.91 36.32
CA LEU A 11 -34.87 7.46 35.07
C LEU A 11 -33.44 7.96 35.29
N ALA A 12 -32.53 7.05 35.67
CA ALA A 12 -31.09 7.31 35.65
C ALA A 12 -30.31 5.98 35.67
N ALA A 13 -30.49 5.15 34.65
CA ALA A 13 -29.59 4.03 34.36
C ALA A 13 -29.80 3.52 32.93
N ALA A 14 -29.74 4.43 31.94
CA ALA A 14 -29.32 3.99 30.61
C ALA A 14 -27.80 3.86 30.68
N CYS A 15 -27.31 2.73 31.18
CA CYS A 15 -25.92 2.35 31.00
C CYS A 15 -25.66 2.35 29.50
N ALA A 16 -24.81 3.27 29.03
CA ALA A 16 -24.14 3.11 27.76
C ALA A 16 -23.40 1.76 27.83
N ALA A 17 -23.98 0.73 27.22
CA ALA A 17 -23.26 -0.48 26.92
C ALA A 17 -22.17 -0.06 25.93
N HIS A 18 -20.99 0.27 26.47
CA HIS A 18 -19.82 0.51 25.66
C HIS A 18 -19.63 -0.76 24.83
N ALA A 19 -19.70 -0.64 23.51
CA ALA A 19 -19.52 -1.78 22.61
C ALA A 19 -18.22 -2.49 23.01
N GLN A 20 -18.30 -3.73 23.49
CA GLN A 20 -17.12 -4.51 23.80
C GLN A 20 -16.57 -5.07 22.50
N ILE A 21 -15.28 -4.91 22.28
CA ILE A 21 -14.57 -5.55 21.17
C ILE A 21 -14.49 -7.06 21.40
N ASP A 22 -14.42 -7.84 20.32
CA ASP A 22 -14.23 -9.30 20.41
C ASP A 22 -12.76 -9.64 20.70
N THR A 23 -12.43 -9.94 21.96
CA THR A 23 -11.11 -10.40 22.37
C THR A 23 -10.96 -11.92 22.47
N ARG A 24 -11.95 -12.69 22.01
CA ARG A 24 -11.87 -14.16 22.07
C ARG A 24 -10.69 -14.65 21.25
N ALA A 25 -10.04 -15.69 21.77
CA ALA A 25 -8.97 -16.39 21.07
C ALA A 25 -9.48 -16.98 19.75
N VAL A 26 -8.65 -16.92 18.70
CA VAL A 26 -8.99 -17.46 17.38
C VAL A 26 -8.00 -18.56 17.04
N PRO A 27 -8.38 -19.84 17.12
CA PRO A 27 -7.47 -20.92 16.75
C PRO A 27 -7.14 -20.86 15.26
N ALA A 28 -5.89 -21.18 14.93
CA ALA A 28 -5.45 -21.21 13.54
C ALA A 28 -6.15 -22.35 12.78
N GLN A 29 -6.66 -22.04 11.58
CA GLN A 29 -7.23 -23.02 10.64
C GLN A 29 -6.45 -22.96 9.32
N PRO A 30 -5.18 -23.40 9.30
CA PRO A 30 -4.34 -23.28 8.12
C PRO A 30 -4.93 -24.07 6.95
N ARG A 31 -5.26 -23.35 5.88
CA ARG A 31 -5.67 -23.91 4.59
C ARG A 31 -4.76 -23.32 3.53
N ALA A 32 -4.33 -24.17 2.59
CA ALA A 32 -3.54 -23.68 1.45
C ALA A 32 -4.39 -22.74 0.60
N SER A 33 -3.78 -21.67 0.09
CA SER A 33 -4.41 -20.82 -0.93
C SER A 33 -4.72 -21.66 -2.19
N GLY A 34 -5.92 -21.48 -2.76
CA GLY A 34 -6.30 -22.07 -4.05
C GLY A 34 -5.70 -21.36 -5.26
N LEU A 35 -4.87 -20.34 -5.04
CA LEU A 35 -4.26 -19.54 -6.10
C LEU A 35 -3.17 -20.29 -6.88
N PRO A 36 -2.86 -19.85 -8.12
CA PRO A 36 -1.75 -20.39 -8.87
C PRO A 36 -0.42 -20.34 -8.10
N ALA A 37 0.46 -21.31 -8.35
CA ALA A 37 1.81 -21.27 -7.81
C ALA A 37 2.49 -19.93 -8.18
N HIS A 38 3.24 -19.37 -7.24
CA HIS A 38 3.97 -18.11 -7.42
C HIS A 38 3.10 -16.86 -7.70
N TRP A 39 1.80 -16.88 -7.40
CA TRP A 39 0.90 -15.73 -7.59
C TRP A 39 1.45 -14.44 -6.96
N GLN A 40 2.16 -14.56 -5.83
CA GLN A 40 2.76 -13.45 -5.10
C GLN A 40 3.90 -12.70 -5.82
N HIS A 41 4.39 -13.25 -6.93
CA HIS A 41 5.40 -12.60 -7.78
C HIS A 41 4.79 -11.86 -8.99
N GLY A 42 3.46 -11.93 -9.14
CA GLY A 42 2.72 -11.15 -10.12
C GLY A 42 2.62 -9.67 -9.74
N VAL A 43 1.85 -8.92 -10.52
CA VAL A 43 1.60 -7.49 -10.25
C VAL A 43 0.37 -7.34 -9.36
N PHE A 44 0.49 -6.49 -8.35
CA PHE A 44 -0.57 -6.16 -7.40
C PHE A 44 -1.21 -4.82 -7.76
N MET A 45 -2.51 -4.69 -7.50
CA MET A 45 -3.23 -3.41 -7.52
C MET A 45 -3.55 -3.01 -6.08
N GLU A 46 -3.09 -1.84 -5.67
CA GLU A 46 -3.51 -1.19 -4.43
C GLU A 46 -4.85 -0.48 -4.64
N ILE A 47 -5.84 -0.79 -3.81
CA ILE A 47 -7.21 -0.33 -3.96
C ILE A 47 -7.70 0.35 -2.68
N PHE A 48 -8.09 1.61 -2.84
CA PHE A 48 -8.91 2.34 -1.88
C PHE A 48 -10.39 2.02 -2.14
N VAL A 49 -11.00 1.14 -1.35
CA VAL A 49 -12.38 0.65 -1.58
C VAL A 49 -13.37 1.80 -1.72
N ARG A 50 -13.32 2.79 -0.80
CA ARG A 50 -14.13 4.02 -0.85
C ARG A 50 -14.08 4.74 -2.19
N GLY A 51 -12.91 4.78 -2.81
CA GLY A 51 -12.66 5.47 -4.07
C GLY A 51 -12.85 4.61 -5.31
N TYR A 52 -13.07 3.31 -5.19
CA TYR A 52 -12.98 2.42 -6.34
C TYR A 52 -14.30 2.29 -7.10
N ARG A 53 -15.37 1.81 -6.47
CA ARG A 53 -16.68 1.69 -7.11
C ARG A 53 -17.80 1.65 -6.07
N ASP A 54 -18.78 2.52 -6.23
CA ASP A 54 -20.04 2.51 -5.49
C ASP A 54 -21.05 1.61 -6.22
N SER A 55 -21.68 0.70 -5.47
CA SER A 55 -22.68 -0.24 -5.97
C SER A 55 -24.12 0.08 -5.59
N ASP A 56 -24.37 0.95 -4.60
CA ASP A 56 -25.70 1.24 -4.06
C ASP A 56 -26.15 2.70 -4.18
N GLY A 57 -25.24 3.58 -4.59
CA GLY A 57 -25.53 4.98 -4.89
C GLY A 57 -25.48 5.90 -3.67
N ASP A 58 -24.87 5.48 -2.56
CA ASP A 58 -24.68 6.35 -1.39
C ASP A 58 -23.55 7.39 -1.58
N GLY A 59 -22.76 7.26 -2.65
CA GLY A 59 -21.64 8.14 -2.98
C GLY A 59 -20.29 7.66 -2.43
N VAL A 60 -20.23 6.46 -1.85
CA VAL A 60 -19.06 5.80 -1.26
C VAL A 60 -18.85 4.44 -1.93
N GLY A 61 -17.59 4.09 -2.21
CA GLY A 61 -17.25 2.80 -2.79
C GLY A 61 -17.28 1.67 -1.76
N ASP A 62 -17.66 0.48 -2.20
CA ASP A 62 -17.94 -0.66 -1.33
C ASP A 62 -17.38 -1.99 -1.89
N LEU A 63 -17.41 -3.06 -1.08
CA LEU A 63 -16.85 -4.36 -1.46
C LEU A 63 -17.60 -5.03 -2.62
N ARG A 64 -18.92 -4.80 -2.77
CA ARG A 64 -19.69 -5.31 -3.92
C ARG A 64 -19.32 -4.56 -5.20
N GLY A 65 -19.11 -3.26 -5.09
CA GLY A 65 -18.60 -2.41 -6.15
C GLY A 65 -17.24 -2.89 -6.64
N LEU A 66 -16.30 -3.16 -5.73
CA LEU A 66 -15.02 -3.79 -6.08
C LEU A 66 -15.20 -5.16 -6.73
N THR A 67 -16.06 -6.02 -6.17
CA THR A 67 -16.35 -7.35 -6.72
C THR A 67 -16.84 -7.26 -8.16
N SER A 68 -17.70 -6.29 -8.48
CA SER A 68 -18.22 -6.06 -9.84
C SER A 68 -17.15 -5.66 -10.88
N ARG A 69 -15.95 -5.28 -10.42
CA ARG A 69 -14.84 -4.79 -11.25
C ARG A 69 -13.66 -5.75 -11.32
N LEU A 70 -13.78 -6.96 -10.76
CA LEU A 70 -12.72 -7.98 -10.85
C LEU A 70 -12.39 -8.40 -12.29
N ASP A 71 -13.34 -8.33 -13.23
CA ASP A 71 -13.08 -8.64 -14.66
C ASP A 71 -12.18 -7.59 -15.33
N TYR A 72 -12.29 -6.33 -14.93
CA TYR A 72 -11.39 -5.26 -15.37
C TYR A 72 -9.96 -5.54 -14.89
N LEU A 73 -9.80 -5.86 -13.61
CA LEU A 73 -8.51 -6.22 -13.00
C LEU A 73 -7.91 -7.46 -13.66
N LYS A 74 -8.73 -8.49 -13.93
CA LYS A 74 -8.31 -9.68 -14.65
C LYS A 74 -7.82 -9.35 -16.07
N THR A 75 -8.52 -8.45 -16.77
CA THR A 75 -8.16 -7.99 -18.11
C THR A 75 -6.84 -7.22 -18.13
N LEU A 76 -6.60 -6.38 -17.12
CA LEU A 76 -5.32 -5.69 -16.91
C LEU A 76 -4.17 -6.69 -16.65
N GLY A 77 -4.48 -7.83 -16.03
CA GLY A 77 -3.54 -8.93 -15.82
C GLY A 77 -2.93 -8.97 -14.43
N ILE A 78 -3.50 -8.27 -13.45
CA ILE A 78 -3.03 -8.31 -12.06
C ILE A 78 -3.18 -9.74 -11.47
N SER A 79 -2.37 -10.04 -10.47
CA SER A 79 -2.36 -11.32 -9.76
C SER A 79 -2.74 -11.18 -8.29
N GLY A 80 -2.70 -9.96 -7.76
CA GLY A 80 -3.10 -9.67 -6.39
C GLY A 80 -3.76 -8.29 -6.25
N ILE A 81 -4.58 -8.14 -5.23
CA ILE A 81 -5.12 -6.86 -4.75
C ILE A 81 -4.54 -6.63 -3.37
N TRP A 82 -4.02 -5.42 -3.12
CA TRP A 82 -3.80 -4.89 -1.78
C TRP A 82 -4.96 -3.95 -1.46
N LEU A 83 -5.79 -4.35 -0.50
CA LEU A 83 -6.83 -3.47 0.04
C LEU A 83 -6.18 -2.55 1.07
N MET A 84 -6.37 -1.24 0.92
CA MET A 84 -6.26 -0.29 2.04
C MET A 84 -7.15 -0.75 3.21
N PRO A 85 -7.01 -0.19 4.44
CA PRO A 85 -7.80 -0.63 5.58
C PRO A 85 -9.31 -0.69 5.28
N ILE A 86 -9.90 -1.85 5.51
CA ILE A 86 -11.36 -2.10 5.34
C ILE A 86 -12.06 -2.34 6.67
N THR A 87 -11.32 -2.28 7.78
CA THR A 87 -11.85 -2.47 9.13
C THR A 87 -12.61 -1.23 9.59
N ALA A 88 -13.55 -1.40 10.50
CA ALA A 88 -14.28 -0.28 11.08
C ALA A 88 -13.33 0.77 11.65
N SER A 89 -13.54 2.03 11.30
CA SER A 89 -12.69 3.15 11.71
C SER A 89 -13.52 4.32 12.24
N SER A 90 -12.89 5.21 13.00
CA SER A 90 -13.52 6.46 13.45
C SER A 90 -13.41 7.58 12.42
N ASP A 91 -12.48 7.45 11.46
CA ASP A 91 -12.30 8.44 10.39
C ASP A 91 -13.36 8.30 9.30
N HIS A 92 -14.00 7.13 9.19
CA HIS A 92 -14.92 6.77 8.10
C HIS A 92 -14.41 7.21 6.73
N ASP A 93 -13.09 7.07 6.50
CA ASP A 93 -12.46 7.50 5.26
C ASP A 93 -11.38 6.50 4.85
N HIS A 94 -10.11 6.75 5.19
CA HIS A 94 -9.00 5.91 4.78
C HIS A 94 -8.73 4.74 5.74
N GLY A 95 -9.39 4.70 6.91
CA GLY A 95 -9.52 3.50 7.75
C GLY A 95 -8.38 3.26 8.75
N TYR A 96 -7.38 4.13 8.80
CA TYR A 96 -6.19 3.92 9.65
C TYR A 96 -6.48 4.16 11.14
N ALA A 97 -7.49 4.96 11.47
CA ALA A 97 -7.99 5.08 12.85
C ALA A 97 -8.98 3.94 13.17
N THR A 98 -8.49 2.71 13.31
CA THR A 98 -9.32 1.50 13.50
C THR A 98 -10.03 1.46 14.87
N THR A 99 -11.33 1.17 14.87
CA THR A 99 -12.17 1.00 16.07
C THR A 99 -12.58 -0.45 16.33
N ASP A 100 -12.48 -1.33 15.34
CA ASP A 100 -12.63 -2.77 15.50
C ASP A 100 -11.85 -3.54 14.41
N PHE A 101 -10.85 -4.31 14.84
CA PHE A 101 -9.93 -5.06 13.96
C PHE A 101 -10.56 -6.30 13.30
N ARG A 102 -11.79 -6.67 13.68
CA ARG A 102 -12.52 -7.85 13.20
C ARG A 102 -13.87 -7.50 12.57
N ALA A 103 -14.23 -6.22 12.52
CA ALA A 103 -15.42 -5.74 11.83
C ALA A 103 -15.04 -5.02 10.53
N ILE A 104 -15.87 -5.17 9.49
CA ILE A 104 -15.78 -4.38 8.26
C ILE A 104 -16.32 -2.97 8.55
N GLU A 105 -15.71 -1.96 7.93
CA GLU A 105 -16.25 -0.59 7.90
C GLU A 105 -17.69 -0.62 7.38
N PRO A 106 -18.68 -0.14 8.17
CA PRO A 106 -20.08 -0.25 7.81
C PRO A 106 -20.42 0.28 6.41
N GLN A 107 -19.74 1.33 5.95
CA GLN A 107 -19.94 1.88 4.59
C GLN A 107 -19.40 0.97 3.46
N TYR A 108 -18.52 0.01 3.76
CA TYR A 108 -17.99 -0.93 2.76
C TYR A 108 -18.81 -2.21 2.64
N GLY A 109 -19.70 -2.48 3.60
CA GLY A 109 -20.60 -3.63 3.60
C GLY A 109 -20.36 -4.58 4.77
N THR A 110 -20.45 -5.88 4.51
CA THR A 110 -20.47 -6.91 5.56
C THR A 110 -19.33 -7.93 5.40
N LEU A 111 -19.12 -8.76 6.43
CA LEU A 111 -18.23 -9.92 6.33
C LEU A 111 -18.63 -10.89 5.20
N ALA A 112 -19.92 -11.01 4.89
CA ALA A 112 -20.38 -11.85 3.78
C ALA A 112 -19.97 -11.26 2.41
N ASP A 113 -19.97 -9.93 2.27
CA ASP A 113 -19.49 -9.26 1.06
C ASP A 113 -17.97 -9.41 0.90
N PHE A 114 -17.23 -9.43 2.01
CA PHE A 114 -15.80 -9.76 2.01
C PHE A 114 -15.54 -11.21 1.59
N ASP A 115 -16.28 -12.17 2.14
CA ASP A 115 -16.15 -13.60 1.78
C ASP A 115 -16.48 -13.81 0.29
N GLU A 116 -17.48 -13.10 -0.24
CA GLU A 116 -17.84 -13.12 -1.65
C GLU A 116 -16.75 -12.51 -2.54
N LEU A 117 -16.15 -11.39 -2.14
CA LEU A 117 -15.02 -10.77 -2.84
C LEU A 117 -13.84 -11.74 -2.96
N ILE A 118 -13.46 -12.40 -1.86
CA ILE A 118 -12.40 -13.43 -1.85
C ILE A 118 -12.74 -14.54 -2.86
N ARG A 119 -13.96 -15.07 -2.78
CA ARG A 119 -14.44 -16.17 -3.62
C ARG A 119 -14.40 -15.81 -5.11
N GLU A 120 -14.85 -14.62 -5.48
CA GLU A 120 -14.87 -14.15 -6.87
C GLU A 120 -13.49 -13.74 -7.40
N ALA A 121 -12.61 -13.22 -6.55
CA ALA A 121 -11.22 -12.94 -6.91
C ALA A 121 -10.44 -14.23 -7.16
N HIS A 122 -10.60 -15.23 -6.29
CA HIS A 122 -9.95 -16.55 -6.44
C HIS A 122 -10.37 -17.26 -7.72
N LYS A 123 -11.65 -17.19 -8.13
CA LYS A 123 -12.11 -17.70 -9.43
C LYS A 123 -11.35 -17.12 -10.62
N ARG A 124 -10.81 -15.91 -10.47
CA ARG A 124 -10.03 -15.21 -11.50
C ARG A 124 -8.53 -15.39 -11.32
N GLY A 125 -8.09 -16.12 -10.30
CA GLY A 125 -6.69 -16.30 -9.93
C GLY A 125 -6.07 -15.01 -9.39
N ILE A 126 -6.86 -14.19 -8.70
CA ILE A 126 -6.44 -12.94 -8.06
C ILE A 126 -6.44 -13.19 -6.55
N GLY A 127 -5.29 -13.02 -5.90
CA GLY A 127 -5.20 -13.05 -4.44
C GLY A 127 -5.57 -11.72 -3.81
N ILE A 128 -5.98 -11.76 -2.53
CA ILE A 128 -6.30 -10.55 -1.78
C ILE A 128 -5.42 -10.49 -0.53
N VAL A 129 -4.68 -9.39 -0.42
CA VAL A 129 -4.01 -9.00 0.82
C VAL A 129 -4.65 -7.74 1.37
N MET A 130 -4.67 -7.64 2.68
CA MET A 130 -5.31 -6.53 3.38
C MET A 130 -4.25 -5.73 4.13
N ASP A 131 -4.42 -4.41 4.20
CA ASP A 131 -3.70 -3.60 5.16
C ASP A 131 -4.01 -4.05 6.60
N TYR A 132 -3.03 -3.97 7.48
CA TYR A 132 -3.22 -4.28 8.88
C TYR A 132 -2.41 -3.31 9.74
N VAL A 133 -3.14 -2.42 10.40
CA VAL A 133 -2.62 -1.39 11.31
C VAL A 133 -2.24 -2.06 12.63
N ILE A 134 -0.95 -2.26 12.88
CA ILE A 134 -0.49 -2.94 14.10
C ILE A 134 -0.21 -1.92 15.21
N ASN A 135 0.35 -0.77 14.83
CA ASN A 135 0.98 0.17 15.77
C ASN A 135 -0.01 0.79 16.77
N HIS A 136 -1.21 1.12 16.29
CA HIS A 136 -2.15 1.96 17.02
C HIS A 136 -3.60 1.54 16.75
N ALA A 137 -4.50 2.10 17.53
CA ALA A 137 -5.94 2.08 17.26
C ALA A 137 -6.47 3.52 17.25
N SER A 138 -7.75 3.70 16.91
CA SER A 138 -8.43 4.98 17.09
C SER A 138 -8.52 5.37 18.56
N TYR A 139 -8.56 6.68 18.85
CA TYR A 139 -8.98 7.16 20.17
C TYR A 139 -10.38 6.67 20.54
N GLN A 140 -11.27 6.39 19.57
CA GLN A 140 -12.61 5.83 19.82
C GLN A 140 -12.61 4.31 20.03
N PHE A 141 -11.45 3.65 19.96
CA PHE A 141 -11.34 2.22 20.23
C PHE A 141 -11.81 1.92 21.67
N PRO A 142 -12.77 1.00 21.89
CA PRO A 142 -13.40 0.84 23.21
C PRO A 142 -12.44 0.56 24.37
N PRO A 143 -11.34 -0.22 24.20
CA PRO A 143 -10.29 -0.32 25.22
C PRO A 143 -9.63 1.02 25.57
N PHE A 144 -9.35 1.89 24.60
CA PHE A 144 -8.72 3.20 24.87
C PHE A 144 -9.69 4.12 25.63
N GLN A 145 -10.96 4.15 25.23
CA GLN A 145 -11.98 4.93 25.94
C GLN A 145 -12.13 4.46 27.40
N GLN A 146 -12.11 3.14 27.65
CA GLN A 146 -12.12 2.60 29.01
C GLN A 146 -10.84 2.92 29.78
N ALA A 147 -9.68 2.92 29.12
CA ALA A 147 -8.40 3.30 29.70
C ALA A 147 -8.35 4.80 30.09
N VAL A 148 -8.97 5.67 29.31
CA VAL A 148 -9.11 7.11 29.62
C VAL A 148 -10.08 7.33 30.78
N ALA A 149 -11.21 6.62 30.78
CA ALA A 149 -12.26 6.79 31.79
C ALA A 149 -11.85 6.29 33.19
N ASP A 150 -11.06 5.22 33.27
CA ASP A 150 -10.61 4.63 34.54
C ASP A 150 -9.16 4.15 34.45
N ARG A 151 -8.27 4.69 35.30
CA ARG A 151 -6.87 4.26 35.37
C ARG A 151 -6.69 2.84 35.92
N ALA A 152 -7.67 2.33 36.67
CA ALA A 152 -7.69 0.95 37.14
C ALA A 152 -8.22 -0.03 36.10
N SER A 153 -8.70 0.47 34.94
CA SER A 153 -9.15 -0.36 33.84
C SER A 153 -8.07 -1.33 33.39
N PRO A 154 -8.39 -2.61 33.16
CA PRO A 154 -7.42 -3.58 32.63
C PRO A 154 -6.88 -3.16 31.25
N TRP A 155 -7.67 -2.38 30.50
CA TRP A 155 -7.31 -1.85 29.19
C TRP A 155 -6.27 -0.73 29.26
N ARG A 156 -6.02 -0.12 30.43
CA ARG A 156 -5.00 0.92 30.57
C ARG A 156 -3.63 0.44 30.12
N SER A 157 -3.30 -0.81 30.46
CA SER A 157 -2.04 -1.46 30.10
C SER A 157 -1.86 -1.74 28.60
N TRP A 158 -2.92 -1.60 27.79
CA TRP A 158 -2.86 -1.83 26.35
C TRP A 158 -2.23 -0.67 25.58
N PHE A 159 -2.06 0.50 26.19
CA PHE A 159 -1.51 1.69 25.54
C PHE A 159 -0.30 2.22 26.30
N VAL A 160 0.48 3.05 25.63
CA VAL A 160 1.68 3.66 26.21
C VAL A 160 1.28 4.94 26.97
N TRP A 161 1.53 4.95 28.27
CA TRP A 161 1.29 6.08 29.17
C TRP A 161 2.56 6.48 29.89
N ASN A 162 2.84 7.78 29.99
CA ASN A 162 3.96 8.29 30.78
C ASN A 162 3.68 9.70 31.29
N THR A 163 3.62 9.86 32.61
CA THR A 163 3.34 11.16 33.25
C THR A 163 4.52 12.14 33.17
N ASP A 164 5.71 11.65 32.84
CA ASP A 164 6.92 12.46 32.65
C ASP A 164 7.76 11.87 31.49
N PRO A 165 7.36 12.11 30.23
CA PRO A 165 8.05 11.55 29.07
C PRO A 165 9.46 12.10 28.84
N GLY A 166 9.87 13.13 29.59
CA GLY A 166 11.15 13.80 29.44
C GLY A 166 11.23 14.69 28.19
N PRO A 167 12.35 15.44 28.04
CA PRO A 167 12.56 16.35 26.92
C PRO A 167 13.06 15.60 25.66
N GLY A 168 13.08 16.30 24.53
CA GLY A 168 13.79 15.87 23.31
C GLY A 168 12.97 15.08 22.30
N TRP A 169 11.71 14.76 22.62
CA TRP A 169 10.82 14.11 21.66
C TRP A 169 10.49 15.02 20.48
N ASP A 170 10.81 14.55 19.28
CA ASP A 170 10.45 15.16 18.00
C ASP A 170 10.31 14.05 16.96
N ILE A 171 9.09 13.80 16.52
CA ILE A 171 8.79 12.85 15.44
C ILE A 171 8.25 13.67 14.26
N TRP A 172 9.07 13.90 13.24
CA TRP A 172 8.69 14.68 12.04
C TRP A 172 8.19 16.11 12.34
N GLY A 173 8.78 16.78 13.33
CA GLY A 173 8.45 18.14 13.73
C GLY A 173 7.26 18.27 14.69
N LYS A 174 6.79 17.16 15.28
CA LYS A 174 5.69 17.14 16.26
C LYS A 174 6.09 16.43 17.55
N TYR A 175 5.50 16.91 18.65
CA TYR A 175 5.59 16.27 19.96
C TYR A 175 4.56 15.12 20.04
N PRO A 176 4.97 13.87 20.34
CA PRO A 176 4.12 12.68 20.24
C PRO A 176 3.39 12.29 21.54
N TRP A 177 3.46 13.13 22.57
CA TRP A 177 2.78 12.90 23.86
C TRP A 177 1.61 13.86 24.04
N TYR A 178 0.49 13.31 24.51
CA TYR A 178 -0.79 13.99 24.48
C TYR A 178 -1.54 13.86 25.80
N ASP A 179 -2.09 14.96 26.28
CA ASP A 179 -2.85 15.04 27.53
C ASP A 179 -4.33 14.66 27.26
N ALA A 180 -4.72 13.42 27.58
CA ALA A 180 -6.05 12.89 27.26
C ALA A 180 -7.19 13.73 27.86
N ALA A 181 -6.95 14.40 28.99
CA ALA A 181 -7.94 15.27 29.64
C ALA A 181 -8.33 16.48 28.78
N LYS A 182 -7.45 16.91 27.85
CA LYS A 182 -7.70 18.01 26.91
C LYS A 182 -8.41 17.59 25.62
N GLN A 183 -8.72 16.30 25.47
CA GLN A 183 -9.32 15.74 24.25
C GLN A 183 -8.57 16.13 22.96
N PRO A 184 -7.24 15.90 22.90
CA PRO A 184 -6.39 16.41 21.83
C PRO A 184 -6.76 15.90 20.43
N TRP A 185 -7.48 14.77 20.34
CA TRP A 185 -8.04 14.23 19.10
C TRP A 185 -9.11 15.12 18.44
N THR A 186 -9.60 16.18 19.10
CA THR A 186 -10.51 17.17 18.48
C THR A 186 -9.75 18.31 17.81
N TRP A 187 -8.41 18.30 17.81
CA TRP A 187 -7.59 19.32 17.17
C TRP A 187 -7.71 19.25 15.64
N THR A 188 -8.02 20.39 15.02
CA THR A 188 -8.19 20.50 13.55
C THR A 188 -7.05 21.25 12.86
N GLY A 189 -6.06 21.74 13.62
CA GLY A 189 -4.88 22.42 13.07
C GLY A 189 -3.77 21.42 12.72
N LEU A 190 -2.61 21.95 12.33
CA LEU A 190 -1.43 21.12 12.11
C LEU A 190 -0.92 20.55 13.44
N LEU A 191 -0.47 19.30 13.44
CA LEU A 191 -0.01 18.63 14.68
C LEU A 191 1.19 19.32 15.32
N LYS A 192 2.06 19.95 14.53
CA LYS A 192 3.21 20.75 15.01
C LYS A 192 2.80 21.99 15.83
N ASP A 193 1.58 22.49 15.59
CA ASP A 193 1.05 23.70 16.23
C ASP A 193 0.17 23.36 17.45
N MET A 194 0.09 22.08 17.82
CA MET A 194 -0.77 21.62 18.90
C MET A 194 -0.24 22.12 20.27
N PRO A 195 -1.12 22.56 21.19
CA PRO A 195 -0.69 23.07 22.49
C PRO A 195 0.11 22.03 23.30
N PRO A 196 1.10 22.46 24.09
CA PRO A 196 1.86 21.56 24.93
C PRO A 196 0.99 20.87 25.99
N ILE A 197 1.44 19.70 26.44
CA ILE A 197 0.85 18.96 27.55
C ILE A 197 0.85 19.80 28.84
N THR A 198 -0.12 19.55 29.73
CA THR A 198 -0.11 20.17 31.05
C THR A 198 0.98 19.54 31.90
N PRO A 199 1.90 20.32 32.50
CA PRO A 199 2.85 19.78 33.47
C PRO A 199 2.13 19.05 34.60
N GLY A 200 2.56 17.81 34.89
CA GLY A 200 1.95 16.97 35.92
C GLY A 200 0.60 16.34 35.55
N SER A 201 0.18 16.41 34.27
CA SER A 201 -0.99 15.64 33.84
C SER A 201 -0.74 14.14 34.03
N PRO A 202 -1.64 13.43 34.72
CA PRO A 202 -1.48 12.00 34.97
C PRO A 202 -1.94 11.12 33.80
N ASP A 203 -2.58 11.69 32.78
CA ASP A 203 -3.17 10.97 31.64
C ASP A 203 -2.50 11.37 30.32
N ILE A 204 -1.17 11.28 30.31
CA ILE A 204 -0.36 11.54 29.12
C ILE A 204 -0.11 10.22 28.38
N PHE A 205 -0.61 10.12 27.15
CA PHE A 205 -0.44 8.95 26.28
C PHE A 205 0.45 9.27 25.08
N PHE A 206 1.00 8.22 24.47
CA PHE A 206 1.81 8.30 23.26
C PHE A 206 0.97 8.04 22.01
N GLY A 207 1.25 8.77 20.93
CA GLY A 207 0.70 8.50 19.60
C GLY A 207 1.64 8.98 18.51
N THR A 208 2.33 8.04 17.84
CA THR A 208 3.32 8.36 16.79
C THR A 208 2.71 9.17 15.65
N PHE A 209 1.49 8.82 15.24
CA PHE A 209 0.83 9.42 14.08
C PHE A 209 -0.04 10.62 14.44
N GLY A 210 -0.55 10.68 15.66
CA GLY A 210 -1.28 11.83 16.21
C GLY A 210 -2.20 11.44 17.35
N PRO A 211 -2.87 12.40 18.01
CA PRO A 211 -3.68 12.12 19.19
C PRO A 211 -4.96 11.33 18.91
N HIS A 212 -5.38 11.25 17.64
CA HIS A 212 -6.51 10.43 17.20
C HIS A 212 -6.14 8.95 17.02
N MET A 213 -4.84 8.62 17.09
CA MET A 213 -4.27 7.28 16.92
C MET A 213 -3.33 6.95 18.10
N PRO A 214 -3.86 6.67 19.31
CA PRO A 214 -3.04 6.22 20.43
C PRO A 214 -2.32 4.91 20.14
N ASP A 215 -1.04 4.86 20.45
CA ASP A 215 -0.19 3.71 20.18
C ASP A 215 -0.42 2.60 21.21
N PHE A 216 -0.43 1.37 20.70
CA PHE A 216 -0.49 0.18 21.51
C PHE A 216 0.82 -0.02 22.27
N ASN A 217 0.73 -0.47 23.52
CA ASN A 217 1.87 -1.00 24.24
C ASN A 217 2.17 -2.43 23.72
N MET A 218 2.99 -2.53 22.68
CA MET A 218 3.33 -3.82 22.06
C MET A 218 4.25 -4.70 22.92
N ARG A 219 4.73 -4.19 24.07
CA ARG A 219 5.38 -5.03 25.10
C ARG A 219 4.36 -5.83 25.91
N ASN A 220 3.08 -5.48 25.85
CA ASN A 220 2.01 -6.19 26.52
C ASN A 220 1.64 -7.47 25.74
N PRO A 221 1.85 -8.68 26.30
CA PRO A 221 1.55 -9.92 25.60
C PRO A 221 0.07 -10.08 25.26
N ALA A 222 -0.85 -9.46 26.01
CA ALA A 222 -2.28 -9.51 25.69
C ALA A 222 -2.63 -8.73 24.41
N VAL A 223 -1.93 -7.61 24.15
CA VAL A 223 -2.08 -6.83 22.92
C VAL A 223 -1.54 -7.61 21.72
N VAL A 224 -0.33 -8.17 21.85
CA VAL A 224 0.27 -9.01 20.80
C VAL A 224 -0.65 -10.19 20.46
N GLN A 225 -1.16 -10.88 21.48
CA GLN A 225 -2.09 -11.99 21.30
C GLN A 225 -3.39 -11.54 20.60
N TYR A 226 -3.94 -10.37 20.96
CA TYR A 226 -5.13 -9.82 20.32
C TYR A 226 -4.92 -9.56 18.82
N HIS A 227 -3.76 -9.02 18.43
CA HIS A 227 -3.41 -8.85 17.01
C HIS A 227 -3.23 -10.19 16.31
N GLU A 228 -2.52 -11.16 16.92
CA GLU A 228 -2.38 -12.51 16.35
C GLU A 228 -3.73 -13.19 16.11
N ASP A 229 -4.66 -13.09 17.05
CA ASP A 229 -6.00 -13.65 16.91
C ASP A 229 -6.84 -12.91 15.86
N SER A 230 -6.70 -11.59 15.77
CA SER A 230 -7.35 -10.79 14.73
C SER A 230 -6.78 -11.09 13.33
N MET A 231 -5.48 -11.37 13.22
CA MET A 231 -4.90 -11.83 11.95
C MET A 231 -5.43 -13.21 11.57
N ARG A 232 -5.49 -14.16 12.51
CA ARG A 232 -6.08 -15.49 12.28
C ARG A 232 -7.55 -15.39 11.86
N PHE A 233 -8.31 -14.43 12.38
CA PHE A 233 -9.72 -14.23 12.02
C PHE A 233 -9.92 -14.04 10.52
N TRP A 234 -9.09 -13.21 9.86
CA TRP A 234 -9.20 -12.98 8.42
C TRP A 234 -8.50 -14.07 7.60
N LEU A 235 -7.36 -14.60 8.07
CA LEU A 235 -6.69 -15.72 7.41
C LEU A 235 -7.58 -16.97 7.34
N ASN A 236 -8.34 -17.25 8.41
CA ASN A 236 -9.32 -18.33 8.46
C ASN A 236 -10.48 -18.14 7.48
N ARG A 237 -10.76 -16.89 7.06
CA ARG A 237 -11.76 -16.56 6.03
C ARG A 237 -11.24 -16.69 4.59
N GLY A 238 -9.94 -16.90 4.42
CA GLY A 238 -9.33 -17.11 3.11
C GLY A 238 -8.52 -15.94 2.59
N LEU A 239 -8.30 -14.89 3.38
CA LEU A 239 -7.35 -13.82 3.05
C LEU A 239 -5.99 -14.40 2.68
N ASP A 240 -5.36 -13.90 1.61
CA ASP A 240 -4.12 -14.44 1.06
C ASP A 240 -2.85 -13.82 1.64
N GLY A 241 -2.98 -12.86 2.54
CA GLY A 241 -1.83 -12.22 3.15
C GLY A 241 -2.12 -10.85 3.70
N TYR A 242 -1.05 -10.17 4.11
CA TYR A 242 -1.13 -8.83 4.67
C TYR A 242 -0.09 -7.89 4.11
N ARG A 243 -0.46 -6.62 4.04
CA ARG A 243 0.47 -5.50 4.14
C ARG A 243 0.50 -5.07 5.61
N LEU A 244 1.66 -5.17 6.26
CA LEU A 244 1.81 -4.77 7.67
C LEU A 244 2.25 -3.30 7.73
N ASP A 245 1.41 -2.48 8.34
CA ASP A 245 1.58 -1.03 8.48
C ASP A 245 2.61 -0.66 9.55
N ALA A 246 3.37 0.41 9.28
CA ALA A 246 4.19 1.10 10.27
C ALA A 246 5.09 0.20 11.14
N VAL A 247 5.61 -0.91 10.59
CA VAL A 247 6.32 -1.92 11.40
C VAL A 247 7.59 -1.44 12.12
N PRO A 248 8.29 -0.37 11.68
CA PRO A 248 9.37 0.19 12.49
C PRO A 248 8.89 0.82 13.82
N HIS A 249 7.63 1.21 13.92
CA HIS A 249 7.11 2.04 15.01
C HIS A 249 6.53 1.24 16.18
N LEU A 250 6.57 -0.11 16.15
CA LEU A 250 5.90 -0.93 17.18
C LEU A 250 6.42 -0.76 18.62
N ILE A 251 7.63 -0.27 18.81
CA ILE A 251 8.29 -0.13 20.11
C ILE A 251 9.10 1.16 20.14
N GLU A 252 8.86 1.99 21.15
CA GLU A 252 9.59 3.22 21.41
C GLU A 252 10.30 3.12 22.77
N ASN A 253 11.62 3.35 22.78
CA ASN A 253 12.42 3.28 24.01
C ASN A 253 12.63 4.66 24.63
N ASN A 254 12.89 5.67 23.79
CA ASN A 254 13.09 7.06 24.19
C ASN A 254 13.03 7.98 22.96
N ALA A 255 13.23 9.29 23.15
CA ALA A 255 13.18 10.29 22.09
C ALA A 255 14.19 10.11 20.94
N GLN A 256 15.30 9.40 21.15
CA GLN A 256 16.30 9.08 20.12
C GLN A 256 16.01 7.72 19.48
N ASP A 257 15.62 6.74 20.30
CA ASP A 257 15.39 5.35 19.90
C ASP A 257 13.88 5.04 19.82
N TRP A 258 13.16 5.82 19.01
CA TRP A 258 11.70 5.75 18.90
C TRP A 258 11.20 4.90 17.70
N ASN A 259 12.05 4.57 16.74
CA ASN A 259 11.69 3.70 15.62
C ASN A 259 12.77 2.64 15.32
N ASP A 260 12.36 1.59 14.61
CA ASP A 260 13.17 0.47 14.15
C ASP A 260 13.99 -0.24 15.25
N GLN A 261 13.37 -0.42 16.41
CA GLN A 261 14.02 -1.10 17.53
C GLN A 261 14.16 -2.60 17.26
N PRO A 262 15.17 -3.28 17.85
CA PRO A 262 15.32 -4.74 17.74
C PRO A 262 14.04 -5.50 18.12
N GLU A 263 13.30 -5.01 19.11
CA GLU A 263 12.01 -5.58 19.52
C GLU A 263 10.90 -5.38 18.49
N SER A 264 10.86 -4.23 17.80
CA SER A 264 9.94 -4.01 16.67
C SER A 264 10.20 -5.06 15.60
N ARG A 265 11.46 -5.27 15.22
CA ARG A 265 11.85 -6.31 14.26
C ARG A 265 11.47 -7.71 14.73
N ALA A 266 11.68 -8.04 16.01
CA ALA A 266 11.29 -9.33 16.58
C ALA A 266 9.77 -9.56 16.52
N LEU A 267 8.97 -8.52 16.79
CA LEU A 267 7.51 -8.57 16.66
C LEU A 267 7.07 -8.70 15.20
N THR A 268 7.68 -7.95 14.28
CA THR A 268 7.42 -8.08 12.84
C THR A 268 7.67 -9.50 12.37
N LYS A 269 8.81 -10.10 12.77
CA LYS A 269 9.11 -11.50 12.45
C LYS A 269 8.05 -12.44 13.02
N ARG A 270 7.62 -12.24 14.26
CA ARG A 270 6.59 -13.05 14.90
C ARG A 270 5.26 -13.01 14.12
N PHE A 271 4.82 -11.83 13.69
CA PHE A 271 3.62 -11.68 12.86
C PHE A 271 3.82 -12.32 11.48
N GLN A 272 4.99 -12.13 10.85
CA GLN A 272 5.32 -12.80 9.60
C GLN A 272 5.25 -14.33 9.75
N ASP A 273 5.81 -14.90 10.82
CA ASP A 273 5.82 -16.35 11.06
C ASP A 273 4.40 -16.88 11.23
N LEU A 274 3.54 -16.15 11.94
CA LEU A 274 2.11 -16.47 12.04
C LEU A 274 1.47 -16.50 10.66
N ILE A 275 1.67 -15.48 9.84
CA ILE A 275 1.03 -15.39 8.52
C ILE A 275 1.56 -16.51 7.60
N LYS A 276 2.87 -16.79 7.62
CA LYS A 276 3.49 -17.84 6.81
C LYS A 276 3.20 -19.25 7.32
N SER A 277 2.71 -19.42 8.55
CA SER A 277 2.18 -20.71 9.03
C SER A 277 0.93 -21.15 8.25
N TYR A 278 0.24 -20.20 7.62
CA TYR A 278 -0.77 -20.47 6.61
C TYR A 278 -0.08 -20.65 5.25
N PRO A 279 -0.20 -21.82 4.58
CA PRO A 279 0.54 -22.06 3.35
C PRO A 279 0.17 -21.10 2.22
N SER A 280 1.19 -20.68 1.45
CA SER A 280 1.05 -19.81 0.27
C SER A 280 0.52 -18.40 0.57
N ARG A 281 0.68 -17.88 1.79
CA ARG A 281 0.36 -16.49 2.14
C ARG A 281 1.48 -15.52 1.80
N TYR A 282 1.09 -14.31 1.41
CA TYR A 282 1.98 -13.19 1.15
C TYR A 282 2.08 -12.26 2.35
N VAL A 283 3.24 -11.64 2.52
CA VAL A 283 3.47 -10.59 3.51
C VAL A 283 4.33 -9.54 2.82
N VAL A 284 3.96 -8.28 2.99
CA VAL A 284 4.81 -7.13 2.65
C VAL A 284 4.72 -6.13 3.79
N CYS A 285 5.84 -5.56 4.20
CA CYS A 285 5.88 -4.55 5.25
C CYS A 285 6.00 -3.14 4.67
N GLU A 286 5.31 -2.21 5.30
CA GLU A 286 5.67 -0.81 5.23
C GLU A 286 6.75 -0.51 6.26
N ALA A 287 7.98 -0.35 5.79
CA ALA A 287 9.11 0.06 6.60
C ALA A 287 9.77 1.28 5.95
N THR A 288 9.36 2.47 6.36
CA THR A 288 9.94 3.73 5.88
C THR A 288 11.37 3.94 6.41
N ALA A 289 11.68 3.36 7.58
CA ALA A 289 13.03 3.21 8.12
C ALA A 289 13.60 1.81 7.77
N GLU A 290 14.83 1.77 7.28
CA GLU A 290 15.56 0.53 6.95
C GLU A 290 14.80 -0.49 6.06
N PRO A 291 14.17 -0.08 4.95
CA PRO A 291 13.33 -0.98 4.12
C PRO A 291 14.07 -2.23 3.63
N ILE A 292 15.37 -2.13 3.34
CA ILE A 292 16.18 -3.28 2.89
C ILE A 292 16.26 -4.35 3.98
N ALA A 293 16.40 -3.95 5.26
CA ALA A 293 16.46 -4.89 6.37
C ALA A 293 15.13 -5.64 6.52
N TYR A 294 13.99 -4.94 6.44
CA TYR A 294 12.67 -5.57 6.46
C TYR A 294 12.40 -6.46 5.25
N GLY A 295 13.07 -6.21 4.12
CA GLY A 295 13.05 -7.09 2.95
C GLY A 295 13.67 -8.48 3.16
N ASP A 296 14.45 -8.69 4.23
CA ASP A 296 15.08 -9.97 4.53
C ASP A 296 14.02 -11.08 4.75
N PRO A 297 14.13 -12.26 4.09
CA PRO A 297 13.26 -13.42 4.29
C PRO A 297 13.12 -13.92 5.72
N GLY A 298 14.11 -13.67 6.57
CA GLY A 298 14.12 -13.99 8.00
C GLY A 298 13.48 -12.92 8.90
N LEU A 299 13.04 -11.79 8.34
CA LEU A 299 12.34 -10.71 9.04
C LEU A 299 10.88 -10.59 8.56
N CYS A 300 10.58 -9.70 7.60
CA CYS A 300 9.25 -9.60 7.00
C CYS A 300 9.16 -10.35 5.66
N GLY A 301 10.30 -10.56 5.01
CA GLY A 301 10.42 -11.22 3.72
C GLY A 301 10.01 -10.40 2.53
N GLY A 302 9.56 -9.17 2.72
CA GLY A 302 9.28 -8.19 1.67
C GLY A 302 8.93 -6.86 2.29
N ALA A 303 9.43 -5.76 1.72
CA ALA A 303 9.08 -4.41 2.12
C ALA A 303 8.98 -3.50 0.90
N PHE A 304 8.24 -2.40 1.01
CA PHE A 304 8.19 -1.39 -0.04
C PHE A 304 9.57 -0.77 -0.25
N ALA A 305 9.99 -0.68 -1.52
CA ALA A 305 11.25 -0.07 -1.93
C ALA A 305 11.17 1.46 -1.87
N PHE A 306 10.93 2.00 -0.67
CA PHE A 306 10.90 3.44 -0.41
C PHE A 306 12.18 4.12 -0.90
N ASN A 307 12.05 5.39 -1.28
CA ASN A 307 13.05 6.20 -1.97
C ASN A 307 13.27 5.85 -3.45
N GLN A 308 13.06 4.60 -3.86
CA GLN A 308 13.21 4.23 -5.28
C GLN A 308 12.11 4.81 -6.15
N ASN A 309 10.89 4.93 -5.62
CA ASN A 309 9.78 5.60 -6.30
C ASN A 309 10.19 7.01 -6.78
N TYR A 310 10.87 7.79 -5.94
CA TYR A 310 11.35 9.13 -6.27
C TYR A 310 12.45 9.13 -7.32
N GLU A 311 13.45 8.26 -7.16
CA GLU A 311 14.56 8.21 -8.10
C GLU A 311 14.12 7.69 -9.48
N ILE A 312 13.12 6.79 -9.55
CA ILE A 312 12.51 6.38 -10.81
C ILE A 312 11.78 7.55 -11.49
N VAL A 313 11.00 8.34 -10.75
CA VAL A 313 10.31 9.51 -11.32
C VAL A 313 11.31 10.58 -11.78
N LYS A 314 12.39 10.82 -11.04
CA LYS A 314 13.46 11.74 -11.46
C LYS A 314 14.19 11.23 -12.70
N ALA A 315 14.52 9.94 -12.76
CA ALA A 315 15.11 9.32 -13.93
C ALA A 315 14.19 9.46 -15.17
N ALA A 316 12.88 9.25 -15.00
CA ALA A 316 11.88 9.50 -16.03
C ALA A 316 11.89 10.96 -16.54
N LYS A 317 12.21 11.92 -15.67
CA LYS A 317 12.41 13.35 -16.01
C LYS A 317 13.77 13.67 -16.65
N GLY A 318 14.63 12.67 -16.86
CA GLY A 318 15.94 12.82 -17.49
C GLY A 318 17.10 13.02 -16.51
N ASP A 319 16.89 12.81 -15.20
CA ASP A 319 17.97 12.89 -14.21
C ASP A 319 18.86 11.63 -14.27
N ALA A 320 20.06 11.79 -14.82
CA ALA A 320 21.03 10.70 -14.96
C ALA A 320 21.59 10.20 -13.61
N ALA A 321 21.70 11.08 -12.61
CA ALA A 321 22.18 10.68 -11.28
C ALA A 321 21.12 9.84 -10.57
N ALA A 322 19.84 10.22 -10.70
CA ALA A 322 18.73 9.40 -10.23
C ALA A 322 18.70 8.03 -10.91
N LEU A 323 18.91 7.98 -12.23
CA LEU A 323 18.99 6.72 -12.98
C LEU A 323 20.10 5.80 -12.46
N GLN A 324 21.28 6.35 -12.16
CA GLN A 324 22.38 5.59 -11.57
C GLN A 324 22.01 5.03 -10.19
N LYS A 325 21.37 5.83 -9.32
CA LYS A 325 20.90 5.38 -8.00
C LYS A 325 19.91 4.23 -8.10
N VAL A 326 18.96 4.30 -9.06
CA VAL A 326 18.03 3.20 -9.31
C VAL A 326 18.81 1.95 -9.72
N ALA A 327 19.71 2.05 -10.71
CA ALA A 327 20.50 0.90 -11.16
C ALA A 327 21.33 0.28 -10.03
N ASP A 328 21.93 1.10 -9.17
CA ASP A 328 22.76 0.66 -8.04
C ASP A 328 21.94 -0.06 -6.96
N TYR A 329 20.74 0.46 -6.63
CA TYR A 329 19.87 -0.12 -5.60
C TYR A 329 19.50 -1.57 -5.91
N TYR A 330 19.16 -1.87 -7.17
CA TYR A 330 18.74 -3.22 -7.57
C TYR A 330 19.88 -4.23 -7.65
N ARG A 331 21.14 -3.82 -7.47
CA ARG A 331 22.26 -4.77 -7.31
C ARG A 331 22.26 -5.47 -5.95
N THR A 332 21.73 -4.83 -4.92
CA THR A 332 21.75 -5.33 -3.53
C THR A 332 20.35 -5.62 -2.97
N MET A 333 19.30 -5.10 -3.62
CA MET A 333 17.92 -5.32 -3.24
C MET A 333 17.55 -6.82 -3.23
N ALA A 334 16.85 -7.26 -2.18
CA ALA A 334 16.21 -8.56 -2.16
C ALA A 334 15.12 -8.64 -3.25
N PRO A 335 15.01 -9.76 -4.00
CA PRO A 335 14.04 -9.91 -5.09
C PRO A 335 12.58 -10.03 -4.61
N THR A 336 12.34 -9.96 -3.30
CA THR A 336 11.02 -10.00 -2.66
C THR A 336 10.50 -8.62 -2.26
N MET A 337 11.29 -7.56 -2.47
CA MET A 337 10.87 -6.19 -2.22
C MET A 337 9.71 -5.79 -3.14
N ALA A 338 8.82 -4.93 -2.62
CA ALA A 338 7.70 -4.38 -3.35
C ALA A 338 8.10 -3.10 -4.08
N THR A 339 7.93 -3.07 -5.41
CA THR A 339 8.28 -1.90 -6.24
C THR A 339 7.03 -1.11 -6.59
N PHE A 340 7.11 0.21 -6.59
CA PHE A 340 5.95 1.10 -6.79
C PHE A 340 6.43 2.51 -7.21
N LEU A 341 5.51 3.36 -7.66
CA LEU A 341 5.80 4.74 -8.06
C LEU A 341 5.17 5.80 -7.15
N HIS A 342 4.02 5.48 -6.57
CA HIS A 342 3.36 6.19 -5.48
C HIS A 342 2.27 5.28 -4.91
N ASN A 343 1.70 5.65 -3.78
CA ASN A 343 0.57 4.97 -3.15
C ASN A 343 -0.46 6.01 -2.68
N HIS A 344 -1.24 5.67 -1.66
CA HIS A 344 -2.21 6.58 -1.01
C HIS A 344 -1.60 7.63 -0.06
N ASP A 345 -0.29 7.64 0.16
CA ASP A 345 0.40 8.55 1.09
C ASP A 345 1.12 9.67 0.35
N ILE A 346 0.91 10.91 0.79
CA ILE A 346 1.48 12.11 0.18
C ILE A 346 3.00 12.16 0.30
N PHE A 347 3.56 11.51 1.33
CA PHE A 347 5.01 11.40 1.48
C PHE A 347 5.65 10.44 0.47
N THR A 348 4.89 9.82 -0.44
CA THR A 348 5.42 9.10 -1.61
C THR A 348 5.30 9.89 -2.92
N GLY A 349 4.72 11.09 -2.84
CA GLY A 349 4.48 12.00 -3.97
C GLY A 349 3.00 12.09 -4.35
N GLN A 350 2.69 13.04 -5.25
CA GLN A 350 1.36 13.14 -5.86
C GLN A 350 1.07 11.93 -6.78
N ARG A 351 -0.13 11.84 -7.38
CA ARG A 351 -0.38 10.84 -8.43
C ARG A 351 0.65 11.01 -9.56
N LEU A 352 1.09 9.90 -10.17
CA LEU A 352 2.20 9.93 -11.15
C LEU A 352 1.95 10.92 -12.30
N TRP A 353 0.69 11.06 -12.72
CA TRP A 353 0.27 12.01 -13.73
C TRP A 353 0.67 13.45 -13.37
N ASP A 354 0.41 13.84 -12.13
CA ASP A 354 0.71 15.18 -11.61
C ASP A 354 2.21 15.35 -11.38
N GLN A 355 2.89 14.33 -10.86
CA GLN A 355 4.34 14.34 -10.69
C GLN A 355 5.07 14.58 -12.02
N LEU A 356 4.55 14.06 -13.13
CA LEU A 356 5.11 14.21 -14.48
C LEU A 356 4.45 15.31 -15.30
N ARG A 357 3.52 16.08 -14.73
CA ARG A 357 2.80 17.19 -15.38
C ARG A 357 2.14 16.77 -16.70
N GLY A 358 1.59 15.56 -16.74
CA GLY A 358 0.93 15.00 -17.93
C GLY A 358 1.86 14.57 -19.07
N ASP A 359 3.18 14.50 -18.86
CA ASP A 359 4.10 13.93 -19.85
C ASP A 359 3.95 12.40 -19.91
N GLU A 360 3.07 11.95 -20.81
CA GLU A 360 2.74 10.53 -20.96
C GLU A 360 3.91 9.67 -21.49
N ALA A 361 4.85 10.27 -22.22
CA ALA A 361 6.03 9.54 -22.70
C ALA A 361 6.93 9.17 -21.52
N ARG A 362 7.22 10.15 -20.65
CA ARG A 362 7.99 9.92 -19.41
C ARG A 362 7.22 9.06 -18.40
N TYR A 363 5.89 9.16 -18.39
CA TYR A 363 5.02 8.29 -17.58
C TYR A 363 5.26 6.81 -17.90
N ARG A 364 5.24 6.48 -19.20
CA ARG A 364 5.52 5.11 -19.66
C ARG A 364 6.91 4.64 -19.25
N LEU A 365 7.91 5.51 -19.20
CA LEU A 365 9.26 5.15 -18.75
C LEU A 365 9.30 4.83 -17.26
N ALA A 366 8.69 5.66 -16.42
CA ALA A 366 8.58 5.40 -14.99
C ALA A 366 7.88 4.05 -14.74
N ALA A 367 6.75 3.83 -15.41
CA ALA A 367 5.97 2.60 -15.35
C ALA A 367 6.77 1.37 -15.80
N ALA A 368 7.45 1.44 -16.96
CA ALA A 368 8.28 0.36 -17.45
C ALA A 368 9.42 -0.01 -16.49
N SER A 369 9.99 0.99 -15.81
CA SER A 369 11.12 0.80 -14.90
C SER A 369 10.75 -0.19 -13.80
N TYR A 370 9.72 0.10 -12.99
CA TYR A 370 9.40 -0.74 -11.84
C TYR A 370 8.70 -2.07 -12.22
N LEU A 371 7.94 -2.10 -13.32
CA LEU A 371 7.27 -3.31 -13.80
C LEU A 371 8.24 -4.38 -14.32
N LEU A 372 9.41 -3.98 -14.84
CA LEU A 372 10.39 -4.89 -15.45
C LEU A 372 11.58 -5.22 -14.54
N LEU A 373 11.73 -4.50 -13.42
CA LEU A 373 12.73 -4.76 -12.39
C LEU A 373 12.42 -6.01 -11.54
N PRO A 374 13.41 -6.54 -10.80
CA PRO A 374 13.16 -7.50 -9.72
C PRO A 374 12.18 -6.95 -8.68
N GLY A 375 11.61 -7.84 -7.87
CA GLY A 375 10.59 -7.47 -6.88
C GLY A 375 9.16 -7.72 -7.35
N THR A 376 8.20 -7.36 -6.51
CA THR A 376 6.76 -7.49 -6.76
C THR A 376 6.18 -6.11 -7.03
N PRO A 377 5.72 -5.81 -8.26
CA PRO A 377 5.19 -4.48 -8.57
C PRO A 377 3.80 -4.23 -7.96
N PHE A 378 3.59 -3.04 -7.40
CA PHE A 378 2.33 -2.52 -6.88
C PHE A 378 1.92 -1.28 -7.69
N VAL A 379 0.77 -1.38 -8.35
CA VAL A 379 0.13 -0.31 -9.12
C VAL A 379 -0.93 0.33 -8.21
N TYR A 380 -0.95 1.65 -8.06
CA TYR A 380 -2.05 2.32 -7.34
C TYR A 380 -3.26 2.55 -8.26
N TYR A 381 -4.49 2.34 -7.79
CA TYR A 381 -5.66 2.44 -8.67
C TYR A 381 -5.73 3.79 -9.40
N GLY A 382 -5.97 3.71 -10.70
CA GLY A 382 -5.99 4.87 -11.59
C GLY A 382 -4.62 5.21 -12.19
N GLU A 383 -3.50 4.66 -11.69
CA GLU A 383 -2.19 4.77 -12.32
C GLU A 383 -2.22 4.17 -13.73
N GLU A 384 -2.88 3.02 -13.91
CA GLU A 384 -2.96 2.33 -15.20
C GLU A 384 -3.69 3.13 -16.29
N ILE A 385 -4.47 4.15 -15.91
CA ILE A 385 -5.15 5.07 -16.84
C ILE A 385 -4.57 6.49 -16.79
N GLY A 386 -3.54 6.77 -15.98
CA GLY A 386 -3.00 8.11 -15.81
C GLY A 386 -3.97 9.08 -15.13
N GLN A 387 -4.77 8.61 -14.17
CA GLN A 387 -5.69 9.44 -13.39
C GLN A 387 -4.91 10.51 -12.62
N ALA A 388 -5.30 11.77 -12.77
CA ALA A 388 -4.79 12.89 -11.98
C ALA A 388 -5.42 12.93 -10.59
N GLY A 389 -4.79 13.65 -9.66
CA GLY A 389 -5.40 14.03 -8.39
C GLY A 389 -6.58 14.99 -8.59
N ILE A 390 -7.21 15.35 -7.49
CA ILE A 390 -8.07 16.55 -7.44
C ILE A 390 -7.20 17.80 -7.26
N ASP A 391 -7.76 19.01 -7.48
CA ASP A 391 -7.02 20.26 -7.21
C ASP A 391 -6.69 20.33 -5.71
N GLY A 392 -5.42 20.09 -5.39
CA GLY A 392 -4.89 20.07 -4.04
C GLY A 392 -3.99 21.25 -3.72
N ARG A 393 -4.15 22.40 -4.41
CA ARG A 393 -3.36 23.60 -4.12
C ARG A 393 -3.44 23.96 -2.62
N GLY A 394 -2.34 23.71 -1.90
CA GLY A 394 -2.21 23.97 -0.46
C GLY A 394 -2.70 22.85 0.46
N ALA A 395 -3.08 21.68 -0.07
CA ALA A 395 -3.39 20.52 0.76
C ALA A 395 -2.09 19.94 1.34
N GLU A 396 -1.96 19.95 2.67
CA GLU A 396 -0.90 19.27 3.41
C GLU A 396 -1.27 17.81 3.75
N ASP A 397 -2.33 17.27 3.13
CA ASP A 397 -2.90 15.94 3.38
C ASP A 397 -2.93 15.04 2.12
N ASP A 398 -3.43 13.82 2.31
CA ASP A 398 -3.51 12.79 1.28
C ASP A 398 -4.79 12.86 0.41
N ALA A 399 -5.71 13.79 0.69
CA ALA A 399 -7.00 13.85 0.01
C ALA A 399 -6.86 13.94 -1.53
N PRO A 400 -5.85 14.66 -2.10
CA PRO A 400 -5.62 14.69 -3.53
C PRO A 400 -5.38 13.33 -4.20
N LEU A 401 -4.87 12.35 -3.44
CA LEU A 401 -4.54 11.02 -3.93
C LEU A 401 -5.75 10.08 -3.97
N ARG A 402 -6.84 10.42 -3.28
CA ARG A 402 -7.95 9.51 -2.95
C ARG A 402 -9.25 9.85 -3.66
N SER A 403 -9.16 10.41 -4.87
CA SER A 403 -10.31 10.75 -5.71
C SER A 403 -11.01 9.51 -6.28
N PRO A 404 -12.34 9.54 -6.50
CA PRO A 404 -13.03 8.39 -7.08
C PRO A 404 -12.46 7.97 -8.44
N MET A 405 -12.45 6.66 -8.70
CA MET A 405 -11.91 6.05 -9.92
C MET A 405 -12.66 6.55 -11.17
N SER A 406 -11.91 6.86 -12.22
CA SER A 406 -12.44 7.33 -13.50
C SER A 406 -12.81 6.14 -14.40
N TRP A 407 -14.04 5.63 -14.25
CA TRP A 407 -14.57 4.54 -15.08
C TRP A 407 -15.02 5.00 -16.46
N THR A 408 -15.70 6.14 -16.53
CA THR A 408 -16.25 6.72 -17.78
C THR A 408 -15.84 8.20 -17.91
N PRO A 409 -16.07 8.85 -19.06
CA PRO A 409 -15.78 10.30 -19.20
C PRO A 409 -16.53 11.19 -18.20
N ALA A 410 -17.68 10.73 -17.70
CA ALA A 410 -18.46 11.40 -16.67
C ALA A 410 -18.03 11.01 -15.23
N GLY A 411 -16.97 10.21 -15.08
CA GLY A 411 -16.54 9.59 -13.81
C GLY A 411 -17.03 8.16 -13.70
N GLY A 412 -18.35 7.97 -13.65
CA GLY A 412 -18.96 6.63 -13.65
C GLY A 412 -18.66 5.80 -12.40
N PHE A 413 -18.20 6.42 -11.31
CA PHE A 413 -17.93 5.79 -10.02
C PHE A 413 -19.21 5.44 -9.25
N SER A 414 -20.17 6.38 -9.20
CA SER A 414 -21.43 6.27 -8.46
C SER A 414 -22.58 6.80 -9.32
N THR A 415 -23.82 6.39 -9.00
CA THR A 415 -25.04 7.05 -9.49
C THR A 415 -25.38 8.31 -8.70
N ASN A 416 -24.80 8.50 -7.52
CA ASN A 416 -24.87 9.73 -6.75
C ASN A 416 -24.11 10.86 -7.48
N THR A 417 -24.73 12.03 -7.58
CA THR A 417 -24.10 13.21 -8.19
C THR A 417 -23.11 13.92 -7.26
N GLN A 418 -23.08 13.55 -5.98
CA GLN A 418 -22.20 14.07 -4.94
C GLN A 418 -21.42 12.92 -4.28
N PRO A 419 -20.39 12.37 -4.94
CA PRO A 419 -19.51 11.39 -4.32
C PRO A 419 -18.78 11.99 -3.11
N PHE A 420 -18.28 11.12 -2.22
CA PHE A 420 -17.59 11.52 -0.98
C PHE A 420 -16.36 12.43 -1.20
N ARG A 421 -15.79 12.42 -2.42
CA ARG A 421 -14.71 13.31 -2.86
C ARG A 421 -14.92 13.76 -4.31
N PRO A 422 -14.39 14.94 -4.72
CA PRO A 422 -14.46 15.38 -6.10
C PRO A 422 -13.84 14.38 -7.07
N LEU A 423 -14.41 14.29 -8.28
CA LEU A 423 -13.88 13.46 -9.35
C LEU A 423 -12.57 14.05 -9.90
N SER A 424 -11.70 13.18 -10.43
CA SER A 424 -10.44 13.60 -11.06
C SER A 424 -10.66 14.59 -12.21
N LEU A 425 -9.75 15.56 -12.33
CA LEU A 425 -9.84 16.66 -13.30
C LEU A 425 -9.64 16.19 -14.75
N ASN A 426 -8.86 15.14 -14.99
CA ASN A 426 -8.53 14.66 -16.34
C ASN A 426 -9.41 13.47 -16.81
N ARG A 427 -10.44 13.09 -16.03
CA ARG A 427 -11.27 11.90 -16.26
C ARG A 427 -11.93 11.80 -17.65
N SER A 428 -12.22 12.94 -18.30
CA SER A 428 -12.84 12.95 -19.63
C SER A 428 -11.96 12.26 -20.69
N LEU A 429 -10.63 12.35 -20.54
CA LEU A 429 -9.64 11.72 -21.40
C LEU A 429 -8.99 10.49 -20.74
N HIS A 430 -8.82 10.51 -19.41
CA HIS A 430 -8.20 9.45 -18.63
C HIS A 430 -9.25 8.65 -17.86
N ASN A 431 -9.92 7.73 -18.56
CA ASN A 431 -10.88 6.81 -17.98
C ASN A 431 -10.76 5.39 -18.55
N ALA A 432 -11.20 4.42 -17.75
CA ALA A 432 -11.10 2.99 -18.05
C ALA A 432 -11.89 2.58 -19.31
N GLU A 433 -13.07 3.14 -19.56
CA GLU A 433 -13.89 2.77 -20.72
C GLU A 433 -13.18 3.11 -22.04
N ASN A 434 -12.71 4.35 -22.18
CA ASN A 434 -12.05 4.80 -23.40
C ASN A 434 -10.72 4.08 -23.60
N GLN A 435 -9.89 3.99 -22.55
CA GLN A 435 -8.54 3.46 -22.67
C GLN A 435 -8.50 1.95 -22.92
N GLN A 436 -9.51 1.18 -22.51
CA GLN A 436 -9.60 -0.24 -22.89
C GLN A 436 -9.77 -0.43 -24.41
N ARG A 437 -10.41 0.53 -25.10
CA ARG A 437 -10.68 0.48 -26.55
C ARG A 437 -9.52 1.02 -27.39
N ASP A 438 -8.71 1.93 -26.85
CA ASP A 438 -7.59 2.55 -27.54
C ASP A 438 -6.29 1.75 -27.34
N ALA A 439 -5.80 1.09 -28.40
CA ALA A 439 -4.56 0.30 -28.36
C ALA A 439 -3.31 1.10 -27.96
N GLY A 440 -3.30 2.43 -28.15
CA GLY A 440 -2.20 3.31 -27.77
C GLY A 440 -2.23 3.79 -26.31
N SER A 441 -3.28 3.47 -25.56
CA SER A 441 -3.52 4.02 -24.22
C SER A 441 -2.50 3.58 -23.16
N LEU A 442 -2.48 4.30 -22.03
CA LEU A 442 -1.74 3.87 -20.84
C LEU A 442 -2.26 2.51 -20.33
N PHE A 443 -3.59 2.29 -20.33
CA PHE A 443 -4.15 1.00 -19.90
C PHE A 443 -3.56 -0.17 -20.69
N ASN A 444 -3.52 -0.04 -22.02
CA ASN A 444 -3.00 -1.10 -22.88
C ASN A 444 -1.48 -1.23 -22.78
N PHE A 445 -0.77 -0.14 -22.51
CA PHE A 445 0.65 -0.16 -22.17
C PHE A 445 0.93 -0.99 -20.89
N TYR A 446 0.22 -0.71 -19.79
CA TYR A 446 0.33 -1.50 -18.54
C TYR A 446 -0.03 -2.96 -18.78
N ARG A 447 -1.17 -3.22 -19.43
CA ARG A 447 -1.63 -4.57 -19.76
C ARG A 447 -0.57 -5.36 -20.52
N GLU A 448 0.08 -4.75 -21.51
CA GLU A 448 1.12 -5.40 -22.31
C GLU A 448 2.38 -5.71 -21.51
N LEU A 449 2.85 -4.78 -20.67
CA LEU A 449 4.03 -5.02 -19.82
C LEU A 449 3.76 -6.04 -18.72
N ILE A 450 2.57 -6.01 -18.11
CA ILE A 450 2.14 -7.03 -17.13
C ILE A 450 2.06 -8.40 -17.81
N ALA A 451 1.47 -8.49 -19.00
CA ALA A 451 1.42 -9.73 -19.76
C ALA A 451 2.81 -10.24 -20.14
N LEU A 452 3.71 -9.35 -20.57
CA LEU A 452 5.10 -9.67 -20.88
C LEU A 452 5.83 -10.24 -19.65
N ARG A 453 5.71 -9.56 -18.50
CA ARG A 453 6.30 -10.02 -17.24
C ARG A 453 5.80 -11.42 -16.91
N ARG A 454 4.48 -11.62 -16.89
CA ARG A 454 3.84 -12.91 -16.57
C ARG A 454 4.27 -14.05 -17.49
N ALA A 455 4.52 -13.78 -18.76
CA ALA A 455 4.95 -14.78 -19.74
C ALA A 455 6.45 -15.14 -19.63
N SER A 456 7.22 -14.43 -18.80
CA SER A 456 8.67 -14.58 -18.70
C SER A 456 9.12 -14.89 -17.28
N PRO A 457 9.43 -16.17 -16.96
CA PRO A 457 10.11 -16.52 -15.71
C PRO A 457 11.35 -15.66 -15.40
N ALA A 458 12.10 -15.27 -16.43
CA ALA A 458 13.20 -14.31 -16.27
C ALA A 458 12.73 -12.96 -15.68
N LEU A 459 11.67 -12.36 -16.21
CA LEU A 459 11.16 -11.08 -15.70
C LEU A 459 10.44 -11.23 -14.35
N THR A 460 9.74 -12.34 -14.11
CA THR A 460 9.02 -12.56 -12.85
C THR A 460 9.93 -12.95 -11.69
N LEU A 461 10.86 -13.89 -11.91
CA LEU A 461 11.63 -14.58 -10.86
C LEU A 461 13.15 -14.43 -11.04
N GLY A 462 13.61 -13.81 -12.12
CA GLY A 462 15.02 -13.80 -12.48
C GLY A 462 15.85 -12.81 -11.68
N ARG A 463 17.13 -13.13 -11.54
CA ARG A 463 18.14 -12.24 -10.96
C ARG A 463 18.39 -11.04 -11.88
N TYR A 464 18.88 -9.94 -11.30
CA TYR A 464 19.32 -8.74 -12.01
C TYR A 464 20.81 -8.85 -12.31
N GLU A 465 21.19 -8.78 -13.58
CA GLU A 465 22.57 -8.98 -14.04
C GLU A 465 22.91 -8.02 -15.18
N ALA A 466 24.21 -7.83 -15.43
CA ALA A 466 24.74 -7.07 -16.57
C ALA A 466 24.10 -5.68 -16.75
N ASP A 467 23.90 -4.98 -15.63
CA ASP A 467 23.36 -3.64 -15.67
C ASP A 467 24.39 -2.62 -16.18
N LYS A 468 23.90 -1.67 -16.97
CA LYS A 468 24.72 -0.63 -17.57
C LYS A 468 23.91 0.63 -17.77
N VAL A 469 24.41 1.74 -17.25
CA VAL A 469 23.89 3.08 -17.48
C VAL A 469 24.88 3.82 -18.39
N GLU A 470 24.43 4.24 -19.57
CA GLU A 470 25.20 4.98 -20.57
C GLU A 470 24.44 6.25 -20.96
N GLY A 471 24.82 7.38 -20.35
CA GLY A 471 24.09 8.62 -20.50
C GLY A 471 22.63 8.44 -20.04
N PRO A 472 21.62 8.72 -20.88
CA PRO A 472 20.23 8.55 -20.52
C PRO A 472 19.69 7.13 -20.80
N VAL A 473 20.54 6.18 -21.17
CA VAL A 473 20.12 4.81 -21.45
C VAL A 473 20.48 3.90 -20.29
N TRP A 474 19.50 3.13 -19.83
CA TRP A 474 19.73 2.04 -18.90
C TRP A 474 19.36 0.71 -19.55
N SER A 475 20.28 -0.24 -19.48
CA SER A 475 20.04 -1.61 -19.90
C SER A 475 20.45 -2.59 -18.82
N PHE A 476 19.72 -3.68 -18.70
CA PHE A 476 20.00 -4.75 -17.74
C PHE A 476 19.41 -6.07 -18.22
N GLN A 477 19.92 -7.18 -17.70
CA GLN A 477 19.37 -8.50 -17.94
C GLN A 477 18.62 -9.01 -16.71
N ARG A 478 17.55 -9.75 -17.00
CA ARG A 478 16.83 -10.59 -16.04
C ARG A 478 17.07 -12.04 -16.41
N VAL A 479 17.52 -12.86 -15.46
CA VAL A 479 17.99 -14.22 -15.74
C VAL A 479 17.36 -15.23 -14.79
N HIS A 480 16.66 -16.22 -15.34
CA HIS A 480 16.08 -17.34 -14.58
C HIS A 480 16.32 -18.66 -15.31
N GLY A 481 17.10 -19.57 -14.70
CA GLY A 481 17.55 -20.79 -15.36
C GLY A 481 18.31 -20.49 -16.64
N LYS A 482 17.81 -20.99 -17.78
CA LYS A 482 18.38 -20.72 -19.11
C LYS A 482 17.77 -19.49 -19.80
N GLN A 483 16.65 -18.95 -19.28
CA GLN A 483 15.98 -17.82 -19.90
C GLN A 483 16.67 -16.51 -19.53
N ARG A 484 16.94 -15.68 -20.52
CA ARG A 484 17.53 -14.35 -20.37
C ARG A 484 16.63 -13.32 -21.07
N SER A 485 16.27 -12.26 -20.36
CA SER A 485 15.57 -11.11 -20.94
C SER A 485 16.43 -9.87 -20.80
N LEU A 486 16.75 -9.21 -21.91
CA LEU A 486 17.37 -7.89 -21.92
C LEU A 486 16.26 -6.84 -21.88
N VAL A 487 16.34 -5.94 -20.91
CA VAL A 487 15.52 -4.72 -20.83
C VAL A 487 16.43 -3.55 -21.16
N ALA A 488 15.96 -2.64 -22.01
CA ALA A 488 16.67 -1.42 -22.37
C ALA A 488 15.68 -0.25 -22.42
N ILE A 489 15.98 0.81 -21.68
CA ILE A 489 15.13 1.99 -21.53
C ILE A 489 15.96 3.23 -21.86
N ASN A 490 15.49 4.03 -22.82
CA ASN A 490 16.08 5.31 -23.17
C ASN A 490 15.23 6.45 -22.56
N TYR A 491 15.79 7.14 -21.57
CA TYR A 491 15.19 8.31 -20.91
C TYR A 491 15.49 9.63 -21.62
N GLY A 492 16.29 9.58 -22.68
CA GLY A 492 16.74 10.75 -23.42
C GLY A 492 15.75 11.15 -24.51
N ASP A 493 15.76 12.44 -24.83
CA ASP A 493 14.96 13.03 -25.90
C ASP A 493 15.56 12.78 -27.31
N GLN A 494 16.63 11.99 -27.39
CA GLN A 494 17.29 11.59 -28.64
C GLN A 494 17.42 10.07 -28.73
N PRO A 495 17.41 9.49 -29.94
CA PRO A 495 17.73 8.09 -30.13
C PRO A 495 19.14 7.76 -29.63
N ALA A 496 19.30 6.56 -29.10
CA ALA A 496 20.58 6.07 -28.58
C ALA A 496 20.83 4.64 -29.05
N SER A 497 22.08 4.19 -29.00
CA SER A 497 22.46 2.82 -29.34
C SER A 497 23.21 2.17 -28.18
N ILE A 498 22.89 0.91 -27.91
CA ILE A 498 23.65 0.07 -26.99
C ILE A 498 24.20 -1.13 -27.74
N THR A 499 25.27 -1.71 -27.19
CA THR A 499 25.85 -2.96 -27.68
C THR A 499 25.80 -3.97 -26.56
N VAL A 500 25.23 -5.14 -26.84
CA VAL A 500 25.08 -6.23 -25.86
C VAL A 500 25.64 -7.51 -26.45
N ALA A 501 26.44 -8.23 -25.66
CA ALA A 501 26.93 -9.55 -26.04
C ALA A 501 25.76 -10.54 -26.14
N GLY A 502 25.65 -11.25 -27.27
CA GLY A 502 24.62 -12.26 -27.46
C GLY A 502 24.61 -12.81 -28.88
N ALA A 503 24.51 -14.14 -29.01
CA ALA A 503 24.50 -14.79 -30.32
C ALA A 503 23.16 -14.57 -31.05
N ARG A 504 22.03 -14.55 -30.32
CA ARG A 504 20.69 -14.36 -30.88
C ARG A 504 19.79 -13.60 -29.90
N ALA A 505 18.92 -12.76 -30.45
CA ALA A 505 17.84 -12.10 -29.73
C ALA A 505 16.51 -12.29 -30.45
N ALA A 506 15.41 -12.21 -29.72
CA ALA A 506 14.05 -12.08 -30.26
C ALA A 506 13.35 -10.91 -29.59
N THR A 507 12.69 -10.05 -30.37
CA THR A 507 11.93 -8.92 -29.81
C THR A 507 10.74 -9.42 -29.00
N ALA A 508 10.71 -9.08 -27.72
CA ALA A 508 9.58 -9.35 -26.82
C ALA A 508 8.69 -8.11 -26.64
N TYR A 509 9.27 -6.91 -26.66
CA TYR A 509 8.52 -5.65 -26.58
C TYR A 509 9.19 -4.49 -27.35
N PRO A 510 8.42 -3.66 -28.07
CA PRO A 510 7.00 -3.84 -28.38
C PRO A 510 6.82 -5.00 -29.37
N ARG A 511 5.64 -5.64 -29.35
CA ARG A 511 5.37 -6.76 -30.26
C ARG A 511 5.45 -6.28 -31.72
N GLY A 512 6.06 -7.09 -32.58
CA GLY A 512 6.21 -6.78 -34.01
C GLY A 512 7.35 -5.83 -34.35
N ALA A 513 8.08 -5.28 -33.37
CA ALA A 513 9.28 -4.49 -33.67
C ALA A 513 10.44 -5.35 -34.19
N ALA A 514 11.28 -4.73 -35.02
CA ALA A 514 12.42 -5.40 -35.66
C ALA A 514 13.36 -6.04 -34.64
N THR A 515 13.81 -7.26 -34.95
CA THR A 515 14.77 -8.00 -34.13
C THR A 515 16.20 -7.63 -34.52
N PRO A 516 17.06 -7.26 -33.54
CA PRO A 516 18.46 -6.96 -33.81
C PRO A 516 19.20 -8.22 -34.25
N LYS A 517 20.14 -8.07 -35.19
CA LYS A 517 21.02 -9.15 -35.65
C LYS A 517 22.39 -8.98 -35.04
N ALA A 518 22.99 -10.09 -34.59
CA ALA A 518 24.35 -10.08 -34.11
C ALA A 518 25.33 -9.86 -35.28
N ASP A 519 26.40 -9.12 -35.04
CA ASP A 519 27.50 -8.99 -35.98
C ASP A 519 28.38 -10.26 -36.00
N ALA A 520 29.46 -10.22 -36.80
CA ALA A 520 30.39 -11.35 -36.94
C ALA A 520 31.13 -11.69 -35.63
N GLN A 521 31.11 -10.79 -34.65
CA GLN A 521 31.72 -10.93 -33.33
C GLN A 521 30.69 -11.34 -32.25
N GLY A 522 29.44 -11.60 -32.64
CA GLY A 522 28.39 -12.00 -31.71
C GLY A 522 27.87 -10.83 -30.85
N GLN A 523 27.96 -9.60 -31.34
CA GLN A 523 27.46 -8.41 -30.65
C GLN A 523 26.14 -7.94 -31.27
N LEU A 524 25.15 -7.69 -30.42
CA LEU A 524 23.87 -7.11 -30.81
C LEU A 524 23.94 -5.59 -30.66
N ARG A 525 23.89 -4.87 -31.79
CA ARG A 525 23.69 -3.42 -31.79
C ARG A 525 22.20 -3.10 -31.80
N ILE A 526 21.74 -2.42 -30.76
CA ILE A 526 20.32 -2.10 -30.55
C ILE A 526 20.16 -0.58 -30.56
N THR A 527 19.32 -0.07 -31.46
CA THR A 527 18.93 1.34 -31.49
C THR A 527 17.60 1.52 -30.77
N LEU A 528 17.60 2.38 -29.76
CA LEU A 528 16.44 2.79 -28.99
C LEU A 528 15.99 4.17 -29.49
N PRO A 529 14.73 4.35 -29.91
CA PRO A 529 14.16 5.69 -30.08
C PRO A 529 14.25 6.52 -28.79
N ALA A 530 14.10 7.84 -28.93
CA ALA A 530 13.90 8.73 -27.78
C ALA A 530 12.72 8.25 -26.92
N LEU A 531 12.82 8.42 -25.61
CA LEU A 531 11.76 8.10 -24.64
C LEU A 531 11.09 6.74 -24.87
N SER A 532 11.88 5.66 -24.94
CA SER A 532 11.37 4.35 -25.31
C SER A 532 11.90 3.21 -24.46
N VAL A 533 11.12 2.12 -24.38
CA VAL A 533 11.52 0.84 -23.79
C VAL A 533 11.54 -0.26 -24.87
N ARG A 534 12.53 -1.14 -24.77
CA ARG A 534 12.63 -2.38 -25.55
C ARG A 534 12.94 -3.55 -24.64
N VAL A 535 12.34 -4.69 -24.94
CA VAL A 535 12.63 -5.95 -24.26
C VAL A 535 12.93 -7.02 -25.30
N TYR A 536 13.97 -7.80 -25.06
CA TYR A 536 14.40 -8.90 -25.93
C TYR A 536 14.60 -10.17 -25.10
N THR A 537 14.27 -11.33 -25.67
CA THR A 537 14.74 -12.62 -25.14
C THR A 537 16.09 -12.93 -25.78
N LEU A 538 17.09 -13.26 -24.96
CA LEU A 538 18.42 -13.67 -25.41
C LEU A 538 18.56 -15.20 -25.31
N ASN A 539 19.16 -15.82 -26.34
CA ASN A 539 19.41 -17.27 -26.41
C ASN A 539 20.90 -17.58 -26.53
#